data_AF-A0A970I6M4-F1
#
_entry.id   AF-A0A970I6M4-F1
#
_cell.length_a   1.000
_cell.length_b   1.000
_cell.length_c   1.000
_cell.angle_alpha   90.00
_cell.angle_beta   90.00
_cell.angle_gamma   90.00
#
_symmetry.space_group_name_H-M   'P 1'
#
loop_
_entity.id
_entity.type
_entity.pdbx_description
1 polymer ?
#
loop_
_entity_poly.entity_id
_entity_poly.type
_entity_poly.pdbx_seq_one_letter_code
_entity_poly.pdbx_strand_id
1 'polypeptide(L)'
;MKKVIIILIITVCQTQTFAQTTFDAESIFKMHLFLDKPLAKYRGMDSKIIKNDSLYSIYSDLIELKIDTLQIHLKGWSKVLLPEYVFYQLNAKDNVRYKRLLKNKEDQLYGIFTGHTTRYVIGVHKKSGLSYRMYGFSGNDFLSFLSDFKSLYKGQIGEKLSTRVFLKRYHVETLDFSCLYKGLRAEKIDPIKYPCLRKANDPIIVK
;
A
#
# COMPACT_ATOMS: atom_id res chain seq x y z
N MET A 1 -41.39 -30.36 12.05
CA MET A 1 -41.26 -28.96 11.59
C MET A 1 -40.21 -28.15 12.36
N LYS A 2 -40.19 -28.13 13.70
CA LYS A 2 -39.18 -27.38 14.49
C LYS A 2 -37.71 -27.71 14.14
N LYS A 3 -37.38 -28.98 13.84
CA LYS A 3 -36.02 -29.41 13.48
C LYS A 3 -35.53 -28.87 12.13
N VAL A 4 -36.44 -28.66 11.16
CA VAL A 4 -36.10 -28.12 9.82
C VAL A 4 -35.79 -26.62 9.90
N ILE A 5 -36.51 -25.89 10.75
CA ILE A 5 -36.29 -24.46 10.98
C ILE A 5 -34.92 -24.20 11.61
N ILE A 6 -34.48 -25.05 12.55
CA ILE A 6 -33.15 -24.92 13.19
C ILE A 6 -32.03 -25.13 12.16
N ILE A 7 -32.17 -26.13 11.27
CA ILE A 7 -31.18 -26.36 10.20
C ILE A 7 -31.10 -25.14 9.27
N LEU A 8 -32.26 -24.57 8.92
CA LEU A 8 -32.34 -23.40 8.04
C LEU A 8 -31.65 -22.16 8.66
N ILE A 9 -31.86 -21.91 9.97
CA ILE A 9 -31.21 -20.81 10.70
C ILE A 9 -29.69 -21.01 10.76
N ILE A 10 -29.21 -22.24 11.00
CA ILE A 10 -27.78 -22.53 11.04
C ILE A 10 -27.13 -22.35 9.66
N THR A 11 -27.79 -22.78 8.58
CA THR A 11 -27.29 -22.54 7.21
C THR A 11 -27.30 -21.06 6.83
N VAL A 12 -28.30 -20.28 7.24
CA VAL A 12 -28.36 -18.84 6.96
C VAL A 12 -27.28 -18.08 7.73
N CYS A 13 -27.01 -18.44 8.99
CA CYS A 13 -25.91 -17.87 9.77
C CYS A 13 -24.53 -18.18 9.17
N GLN A 14 -24.31 -19.38 8.60
CA GLN A 14 -23.03 -19.73 7.95
C GLN A 14 -22.82 -18.99 6.63
N THR A 15 -23.87 -18.61 5.91
CA THR A 15 -23.75 -17.81 4.68
C THR A 15 -23.41 -16.34 4.95
N GLN A 16 -23.72 -15.81 6.14
CA GLN A 16 -23.39 -14.42 6.48
C GLN A 16 -21.92 -14.20 6.88
N THR A 17 -21.19 -15.26 7.28
CA THR A 17 -19.74 -15.15 7.56
C THR A 17 -18.84 -15.15 6.33
N PHE A 18 -19.40 -15.28 5.12
CA PHE A 18 -18.66 -15.14 3.86
C PHE A 18 -18.75 -13.74 3.25
N ALA A 19 -19.42 -12.80 3.91
CA ALA A 19 -19.47 -11.41 3.48
C ALA A 19 -18.21 -10.64 3.96
N GLN A 20 -17.46 -10.10 3.00
CA GLN A 20 -16.34 -9.15 3.14
C GLN A 20 -14.94 -9.70 3.48
N THR A 21 -14.34 -10.44 2.54
CA THR A 21 -12.88 -10.38 2.33
C THR A 21 -12.51 -9.41 1.20
N THR A 22 -13.32 -8.38 0.97
CA THR A 22 -12.92 -7.24 0.15
C THR A 22 -12.19 -6.28 1.08
N PHE A 23 -10.86 -6.35 1.11
CA PHE A 23 -10.07 -5.38 1.85
C PHE A 23 -10.44 -3.98 1.41
N ASP A 24 -10.73 -3.11 2.37
CA ASP A 24 -10.91 -1.70 2.10
C ASP A 24 -9.55 -1.07 1.77
N ALA A 25 -9.28 -0.94 0.47
CA ALA A 25 -8.04 -0.35 -0.03
C ALA A 25 -7.85 1.08 0.49
N GLU A 26 -8.95 1.81 0.72
CA GLU A 26 -8.91 3.17 1.27
C GLU A 26 -8.41 3.17 2.72
N SER A 27 -8.98 2.33 3.58
CA SER A 27 -8.49 2.17 4.95
C SER A 27 -7.02 1.76 5.01
N ILE A 28 -6.57 0.84 4.15
CA ILE A 28 -5.16 0.42 4.06
C ILE A 28 -4.28 1.63 3.70
N PHE A 29 -4.64 2.37 2.66
CA PHE A 29 -3.88 3.56 2.26
C PHE A 29 -3.82 4.61 3.36
N LYS A 30 -4.96 4.92 3.98
CA LYS A 30 -5.05 5.88 5.09
C LYS A 30 -4.13 5.47 6.23
N MET A 31 -4.12 4.19 6.62
CA MET A 31 -3.24 3.69 7.67
C MET A 31 -1.76 3.87 7.31
N HIS A 32 -1.35 3.47 6.10
CA HIS A 32 0.04 3.64 5.66
C HIS A 32 0.46 5.10 5.58
N LEU A 33 -0.37 5.97 5.00
CA LEU A 33 -0.08 7.41 4.91
C LEU A 33 0.02 8.06 6.30
N PHE A 34 -0.90 7.71 7.21
CA PHE A 34 -0.87 8.18 8.58
C PHE A 34 0.40 7.74 9.30
N LEU A 35 0.82 6.48 9.17
CA LEU A 35 2.02 5.93 9.80
C LEU A 35 3.33 6.42 9.16
N ASP A 36 3.34 6.70 7.86
CA ASP A 36 4.52 7.18 7.12
C ASP A 36 4.84 8.65 7.42
N LYS A 37 3.83 9.45 7.77
CA LYS A 37 4.00 10.88 8.09
C LYS A 37 4.98 11.09 9.27
N PRO A 38 6.01 11.93 9.16
CA PRO A 38 6.87 12.24 10.32
C PRO A 38 6.06 12.93 11.42
N LEU A 39 6.41 12.66 12.69
CA LEU A 39 5.78 13.32 13.82
C LEU A 39 6.05 14.83 13.77
N ALA A 40 4.99 15.64 13.68
CA ALA A 40 5.13 17.09 13.68
C ALA A 40 5.68 17.56 15.04
N LYS A 41 6.78 18.32 15.01
CA LYS A 41 7.24 19.09 16.17
C LYS A 41 6.57 20.46 16.11
N TYR A 42 5.58 20.70 16.97
CA TYR A 42 5.00 22.04 17.09
C TYR A 42 6.01 22.98 17.75
N ARG A 43 6.38 24.07 17.07
CA ARG A 43 7.12 25.16 17.72
C ARG A 43 6.25 25.74 18.83
N GLY A 44 6.68 25.58 20.09
CA GLY A 44 5.96 26.04 21.28
C GLY A 44 5.18 24.97 22.06
N MET A 45 5.23 23.69 21.64
CA MET A 45 4.82 22.56 22.49
C MET A 45 6.05 21.74 22.87
N ASP A 46 6.29 21.58 24.17
CA ASP A 46 7.38 20.73 24.69
C ASP A 46 7.13 19.24 24.45
N SER A 47 5.89 18.86 24.13
CA SER A 47 5.50 17.47 23.88
C SER A 47 5.59 17.09 22.40
N LYS A 48 6.36 16.03 22.14
CA LYS A 48 6.33 15.29 20.88
C LYS A 48 4.93 14.69 20.68
N ILE A 49 4.25 15.02 19.58
CA ILE A 49 2.95 14.40 19.25
C ILE A 49 3.18 12.90 19.05
N ILE A 50 2.37 12.06 19.69
CA ILE A 50 2.39 10.60 19.58
C ILE A 50 1.19 10.18 18.74
N LYS A 51 1.41 9.40 17.68
CA LYS A 51 0.33 8.81 16.89
C LYS A 51 -0.43 7.80 17.73
N ASN A 52 -1.75 7.93 17.75
CA ASN A 52 -2.65 7.05 18.47
C ASN A 52 -3.96 6.88 17.69
N ASP A 53 -4.84 6.02 18.19
CA ASP A 53 -6.10 5.66 17.52
C ASP A 53 -7.06 6.85 17.41
N SER A 54 -7.06 7.77 18.38
CA SER A 54 -7.87 8.99 18.34
C SER A 54 -7.47 9.91 17.18
N LEU A 55 -6.17 10.17 17.03
CA LEU A 55 -5.64 10.95 15.91
C LEU A 55 -5.87 10.25 14.57
N TYR A 56 -5.75 8.91 14.53
CA TYR A 56 -6.04 8.14 13.33
C TYR A 56 -7.53 8.21 12.96
N SER A 57 -8.45 8.13 13.92
CA SER A 57 -9.89 8.26 13.67
C SER A 57 -10.20 9.60 13.02
N ILE A 58 -9.69 10.69 13.59
CA ILE A 58 -9.87 12.04 13.02
C ILE A 58 -9.27 12.11 11.61
N TYR A 59 -8.05 11.60 11.42
CA TYR A 59 -7.40 11.55 10.10
C TYR A 59 -8.25 10.79 9.07
N SER A 60 -8.72 9.60 9.43
CA SER A 60 -9.47 8.71 8.56
C SER A 60 -10.83 9.29 8.19
N ASP A 61 -11.48 9.96 9.15
CA ASP A 61 -12.78 10.59 8.97
C ASP A 61 -12.70 11.84 8.10
N LEU A 62 -11.60 12.61 8.17
CA LEU A 62 -11.44 13.86 7.44
C LEU A 62 -11.14 13.69 5.95
N ILE A 63 -10.59 12.54 5.56
CA ILE A 63 -10.00 12.34 4.24
C ILE A 63 -10.79 11.28 3.49
N GLU A 64 -11.00 11.51 2.20
CA GLU A 64 -11.53 10.54 1.28
C GLU A 64 -10.54 10.33 0.14
N LEU A 65 -10.25 9.07 -0.17
CA LEU A 65 -9.26 8.68 -1.17
C LEU A 65 -9.92 7.99 -2.35
N LYS A 66 -9.61 8.44 -3.56
CA LYS A 66 -9.89 7.68 -4.77
C LYS A 66 -8.69 6.81 -5.14
N ILE A 67 -8.87 5.49 -5.12
CA ILE A 67 -7.79 4.54 -5.34
C ILE A 67 -8.03 3.77 -6.63
N ASP A 68 -7.01 3.74 -7.47
CA ASP A 68 -7.01 3.00 -8.72
C ASP A 68 -6.32 1.65 -8.54
N THR A 69 -6.82 0.61 -9.19
CA THR A 69 -6.17 -0.70 -9.20
C THR A 69 -5.22 -0.80 -10.39
N LEU A 70 -3.97 -1.17 -10.15
CA LEU A 70 -2.95 -1.32 -11.18
C LEU A 70 -3.03 -2.70 -11.84
N GLN A 71 -2.79 -2.73 -13.15
CA GLN A 71 -2.76 -3.97 -13.91
C GLN A 71 -1.47 -4.75 -13.66
N ILE A 72 -1.60 -6.08 -13.63
CA ILE A 72 -0.49 -7.02 -13.47
C ILE A 72 -0.32 -7.77 -14.79
N HIS A 73 0.86 -7.68 -15.39
CA HIS A 73 1.20 -8.37 -16.63
C HIS A 73 2.20 -9.49 -16.35
N LEU A 74 1.78 -10.72 -16.64
CA LEU A 74 2.58 -11.93 -16.47
C LEU A 74 3.12 -12.38 -17.84
N LYS A 75 4.44 -12.34 -18.02
CA LYS A 75 5.09 -12.80 -19.26
C LYS A 75 5.52 -14.26 -19.12
N GLY A 76 4.87 -15.17 -19.85
CA GLY A 76 5.24 -16.59 -19.90
C GLY A 76 4.99 -17.35 -18.59
N TRP A 77 4.10 -16.86 -17.74
CA TRP A 77 3.51 -17.60 -16.63
C TRP A 77 2.06 -17.93 -16.96
N SER A 78 1.63 -19.15 -16.64
CA SER A 78 0.25 -19.58 -16.87
C SER A 78 -0.69 -18.80 -15.95
N LYS A 79 -1.93 -18.59 -16.39
CA LYS A 79 -2.98 -17.97 -15.57
C LYS A 79 -3.24 -18.71 -14.25
N VAL A 80 -2.79 -19.96 -14.11
CA VAL A 80 -2.90 -20.73 -12.86
C VAL A 80 -2.12 -20.05 -11.71
N LEU A 81 -1.09 -19.26 -12.04
CA LEU A 81 -0.41 -18.34 -11.12
C LEU A 81 -1.17 -17.00 -11.04
N LEU A 82 -2.50 -17.02 -10.87
CA LEU A 82 -3.27 -15.80 -10.67
C LEU A 82 -2.61 -14.99 -9.56
N PRO A 83 -2.31 -13.70 -9.78
CA PRO A 83 -1.60 -12.92 -8.79
C PRO A 83 -2.44 -12.86 -7.51
N GLU A 84 -1.94 -13.49 -6.45
CA GLU A 84 -2.46 -13.43 -5.08
C GLU A 84 -2.26 -12.04 -4.46
N TYR A 85 -1.67 -11.10 -5.22
CA TYR A 85 -1.49 -9.72 -4.86
C TYR A 85 -2.35 -8.81 -5.76
N VAL A 86 -2.90 -7.75 -5.18
CA VAL A 86 -3.47 -6.60 -5.89
C VAL A 86 -2.58 -5.41 -5.64
N PHE A 87 -2.41 -4.56 -6.64
CA PHE A 87 -1.67 -3.31 -6.50
C PHE A 87 -2.63 -2.15 -6.65
N TYR A 88 -2.50 -1.20 -5.73
CA TYR A 88 -3.36 -0.04 -5.64
C TYR A 88 -2.51 1.21 -5.72
N GLN A 89 -3.05 2.23 -6.37
CA GLN A 89 -2.39 3.52 -6.59
C GLN A 89 -3.28 4.67 -6.10
N LEU A 90 -2.63 5.63 -5.43
CA LEU A 90 -3.20 6.93 -5.12
C LEU A 90 -2.38 8.01 -5.81
N ASN A 91 -3.03 8.88 -6.58
CA ASN A 91 -2.44 10.16 -6.99
C ASN A 91 -2.94 11.27 -6.05
N ALA A 92 -2.13 11.65 -5.07
CA ALA A 92 -2.51 12.54 -3.98
C ALA A 92 -2.92 13.95 -4.43
N LYS A 93 -2.56 14.37 -5.65
CA LYS A 93 -2.98 15.67 -6.19
C LYS A 93 -4.46 15.68 -6.62
N ASP A 94 -4.89 14.61 -7.26
CA ASP A 94 -6.19 14.56 -7.95
C ASP A 94 -7.21 13.70 -7.20
N ASN A 95 -6.73 12.77 -6.36
CA ASN A 95 -7.53 11.73 -5.74
C ASN A 95 -7.70 11.88 -4.21
N VAL A 96 -7.31 13.01 -3.63
CA VAL A 96 -7.50 13.30 -2.20
C VAL A 96 -8.54 14.39 -2.03
N ARG A 97 -9.61 14.08 -1.31
CA ARG A 97 -10.63 15.07 -0.90
C ARG A 97 -10.67 15.17 0.60
N TYR A 98 -10.67 16.40 1.12
CA TYR A 98 -10.91 16.66 2.54
C TYR A 98 -12.37 17.04 2.74
N LYS A 99 -13.04 16.43 3.72
CA LYS A 99 -14.46 16.73 4.04
C LYS A 99 -14.66 18.16 4.55
N ARG A 100 -13.60 18.78 5.09
CA ARG A 100 -13.56 20.20 5.46
C ARG A 100 -12.18 20.79 5.21
N LEU A 101 -12.12 22.10 5.13
CA LEU A 101 -10.85 22.82 5.14
C LEU A 101 -10.09 22.55 6.44
N LEU A 102 -8.80 22.27 6.31
CA LEU A 102 -7.87 22.16 7.44
C LEU A 102 -7.57 23.55 7.99
N LYS A 103 -7.58 23.71 9.31
CA LYS A 103 -7.38 24.99 10.00
C LYS A 103 -6.15 24.92 10.91
N ASN A 104 -5.61 26.06 11.33
CA ASN A 104 -4.62 26.14 12.43
C ASN A 104 -3.43 25.17 12.33
N LYS A 105 -2.87 24.99 11.12
CA LYS A 105 -1.76 24.07 10.81
C LYS A 105 -2.08 22.57 10.91
N GLU A 106 -3.36 22.21 10.87
CA GLU A 106 -3.82 20.82 10.79
C GLU A 106 -3.25 20.07 9.58
N ASP A 107 -2.82 20.75 8.52
CA ASP A 107 -2.09 20.16 7.38
C ASP A 107 -0.83 19.41 7.84
N GLN A 108 -0.18 19.85 8.91
CA GLN A 108 0.98 19.17 9.49
C GLN A 108 0.62 17.83 10.15
N LEU A 109 -0.64 17.64 10.56
CA LEU A 109 -1.14 16.42 11.17
C LEU A 109 -1.90 15.56 10.18
N TYR A 110 -2.82 16.15 9.43
CA TYR A 110 -3.76 15.44 8.57
C TYR A 110 -3.48 15.59 7.08
N GLY A 111 -2.63 16.51 6.65
CA GLY A 111 -2.25 16.66 5.25
C GLY A 111 -1.48 15.46 4.69
N ILE A 112 -1.76 15.09 3.43
CA ILE A 112 -0.99 14.12 2.63
C ILE A 112 0.06 14.89 1.81
N PHE A 113 1.31 14.42 1.80
CA PHE A 113 2.40 15.11 1.13
C PHE A 113 2.33 15.00 -0.40
N THR A 114 2.63 16.11 -1.06
CA THR A 114 2.74 16.21 -2.53
C THR A 114 3.99 17.01 -2.89
N GLY A 115 5.16 16.39 -2.77
CA GLY A 115 6.46 16.96 -3.14
C GLY A 115 6.84 16.56 -4.57
N HIS A 116 8.02 15.95 -4.73
CA HIS A 116 8.51 15.53 -6.06
C HIS A 116 7.54 14.57 -6.78
N THR A 117 6.88 13.68 -6.04
CA THR A 117 5.88 12.78 -6.60
C THR A 117 4.59 12.91 -5.80
N THR A 118 3.46 12.85 -6.51
CA THR A 118 2.13 12.80 -5.91
C THR A 118 1.62 11.38 -5.81
N ARG A 119 2.38 10.41 -6.31
CA ARG A 119 1.93 9.03 -6.50
C ARG A 119 2.40 8.15 -5.36
N TYR A 120 1.48 7.36 -4.82
CA TYR A 120 1.73 6.34 -3.83
C TYR A 120 1.23 5.00 -4.36
N VAL A 121 1.99 3.92 -4.13
CA VAL A 121 1.59 2.57 -4.56
C VAL A 121 1.78 1.57 -3.43
N ILE A 122 0.75 0.77 -3.17
CA ILE A 122 0.76 -0.33 -2.20
C ILE A 122 0.42 -1.63 -2.91
N GLY A 123 1.18 -2.70 -2.64
CA GLY A 123 0.79 -4.06 -2.98
C GLY A 123 0.11 -4.72 -1.77
N VAL A 124 -0.98 -5.47 -1.97
CA VAL A 124 -1.74 -6.13 -0.90
C VAL A 124 -1.98 -7.58 -1.26
N HIS A 125 -1.68 -8.49 -0.34
CA HIS A 125 -2.00 -9.91 -0.48
C HIS A 125 -3.49 -10.16 -0.25
N LYS A 126 -4.18 -10.74 -1.25
CA LYS A 126 -5.64 -10.93 -1.33
C LYS A 126 -6.25 -11.80 -0.24
N LYS A 127 -5.47 -12.62 0.45
CA LYS A 127 -5.98 -13.47 1.54
C LYS A 127 -5.63 -12.97 2.92
N SER A 128 -4.42 -12.46 3.11
CA SER A 128 -3.93 -12.07 4.44
C SER A 128 -4.05 -10.58 4.74
N GLY A 129 -4.29 -9.74 3.73
CA GLY A 129 -4.28 -8.29 3.88
C GLY A 129 -2.89 -7.70 4.09
N LEU A 130 -1.84 -8.54 4.08
CA LEU A 130 -0.46 -8.09 4.22
C LEU A 130 -0.13 -7.14 3.08
N SER A 131 0.33 -5.95 3.46
CA SER A 131 0.49 -4.81 2.56
C SER A 131 1.95 -4.33 2.53
N TYR A 132 2.39 -3.86 1.37
CA TYR A 132 3.78 -3.46 1.12
C TYR A 132 3.80 -2.11 0.43
N ARG A 133 4.57 -1.16 0.97
CA ARG A 133 4.78 0.17 0.38
C ARG A 133 5.74 0.06 -0.80
N MET A 134 5.23 0.24 -2.01
CA MET A 134 6.00 0.02 -3.25
C MET A 134 6.59 1.30 -3.83
N TYR A 135 5.95 2.45 -3.60
CA TYR A 135 6.37 3.73 -4.19
C TYR A 135 5.78 4.92 -3.44
N GLY A 136 6.52 6.04 -3.37
CA GLY A 136 6.05 7.32 -2.82
C GLY A 136 6.13 7.48 -1.31
N PHE A 137 6.27 6.38 -0.56
CA PHE A 137 6.41 6.38 0.90
C PHE A 137 7.85 6.67 1.36
N SER A 138 8.02 6.99 2.63
CA SER A 138 9.33 7.22 3.24
C SER A 138 10.23 5.97 3.26
N GLY A 139 9.61 4.78 3.29
CA GLY A 139 10.24 3.48 3.14
C GLY A 139 9.76 2.73 1.89
N ASN A 140 10.40 1.60 1.59
CA ASN A 140 10.02 0.74 0.47
C ASN A 140 10.15 -0.73 0.89
N ASP A 141 9.07 -1.50 0.73
CA ASP A 141 8.96 -2.86 1.23
C ASP A 141 9.17 -3.91 0.11
N PHE A 142 9.69 -3.52 -1.05
CA PHE A 142 9.83 -4.38 -2.22
C PHE A 142 10.66 -5.65 -1.97
N LEU A 143 11.74 -5.58 -1.19
CA LEU A 143 12.55 -6.77 -0.91
C LEU A 143 11.81 -7.80 -0.04
N SER A 144 11.00 -7.33 0.93
CA SER A 144 10.13 -8.19 1.75
C SER A 144 9.04 -8.82 0.88
N PHE A 145 8.36 -8.00 0.06
CA PHE A 145 7.39 -8.48 -0.92
C PHE A 145 7.98 -9.55 -1.86
N LEU A 146 9.19 -9.32 -2.38
CA LEU A 146 9.87 -10.28 -3.25
C LEU A 146 10.16 -11.60 -2.53
N SER A 147 10.55 -11.53 -1.26
CA SER A 147 10.76 -12.73 -0.43
C SER A 147 9.47 -13.53 -0.27
N ASP A 148 8.40 -12.85 0.12
CA ASP A 148 7.09 -13.48 0.37
C ASP A 148 6.48 -14.03 -0.92
N PHE A 149 6.63 -13.31 -2.03
CA PHE A 149 6.24 -13.79 -3.36
C PHE A 149 6.97 -15.09 -3.72
N LYS A 150 8.29 -15.16 -3.50
CA LYS A 150 9.09 -16.36 -3.82
C LYS A 150 8.75 -17.54 -2.91
N SER A 151 8.43 -17.26 -1.63
CA SER A 151 7.94 -18.26 -0.69
C SER A 151 6.61 -18.86 -1.15
N LEU A 152 5.66 -17.98 -1.50
CA LEU A 152 4.36 -18.37 -2.05
C LEU A 152 4.50 -19.19 -3.33
N TYR A 153 5.33 -18.74 -4.27
CA TYR A 153 5.61 -19.47 -5.51
C TYR A 153 6.14 -20.87 -5.23
N LYS A 154 7.10 -21.01 -4.30
CA LYS A 154 7.65 -22.31 -3.90
C LYS A 154 6.57 -23.21 -3.28
N GLY A 155 5.67 -22.64 -2.48
CA GLY A 155 4.55 -23.40 -1.89
C GLY A 155 3.57 -23.94 -2.93
N GLN A 156 3.35 -23.22 -4.04
CA GLN A 156 2.41 -23.60 -5.08
C GLN A 156 3.02 -24.50 -6.17
N ILE A 157 4.27 -24.23 -6.56
CA ILE A 157 4.95 -24.89 -7.69
C ILE A 157 5.98 -25.92 -7.23
N GLY A 158 6.38 -25.91 -5.95
CA GLY A 158 7.43 -26.77 -5.40
C GLY A 158 8.86 -26.28 -5.68
N GLU A 159 9.04 -25.39 -6.65
CA GLU A 159 10.36 -24.92 -7.09
C GLU A 159 10.73 -23.54 -6.55
N LYS A 160 12.03 -23.29 -6.36
CA LYS A 160 12.53 -21.97 -5.97
C LYS A 160 12.50 -21.02 -7.18
N LEU A 161 11.76 -19.92 -7.07
CA LEU A 161 11.81 -18.85 -8.06
C LEU A 161 13.11 -18.04 -7.93
N SER A 162 13.81 -17.79 -9.03
CA SER A 162 14.96 -16.87 -9.03
C SER A 162 14.52 -15.41 -9.17
N THR A 163 15.26 -14.49 -8.55
CA THR A 163 14.97 -13.04 -8.64
C THR A 163 15.02 -12.55 -10.09
N ARG A 164 15.96 -13.05 -10.90
CA ARG A 164 16.08 -12.70 -12.32
C ARG A 164 14.81 -13.09 -13.10
N VAL A 165 14.24 -14.26 -12.81
CA VAL A 165 13.01 -14.72 -13.47
C VAL A 165 11.83 -13.86 -13.03
N PHE A 166 11.69 -13.57 -11.72
CA PHE A 166 10.66 -12.65 -11.22
C PHE A 166 10.69 -11.31 -11.94
N LEU A 167 11.85 -10.63 -11.94
CA LEU A 167 12.03 -9.30 -12.55
C LEU A 167 11.75 -9.29 -14.06
N LYS A 168 11.94 -10.43 -14.74
CA LYS A 168 11.67 -10.54 -16.18
C LYS A 168 10.19 -10.82 -16.47
N ARG A 169 9.49 -11.51 -15.58
CA ARG A 169 8.18 -12.12 -15.87
C ARG A 169 7.00 -11.47 -15.14
N TYR A 170 7.23 -10.84 -13.99
CA TYR A 170 6.18 -10.22 -13.19
C TYR A 170 6.26 -8.69 -13.30
N HIS A 171 5.29 -8.10 -13.99
CA HIS A 171 5.22 -6.65 -14.22
C HIS A 171 3.95 -6.09 -13.61
N VAL A 172 4.06 -4.92 -12.98
CA VAL A 172 2.93 -4.14 -12.49
C VAL A 172 3.02 -2.78 -13.17
N GLU A 173 1.89 -2.30 -13.67
CA GLU A 173 1.81 -1.00 -14.32
C GLU A 173 2.43 0.09 -13.44
N THR A 174 3.19 1.01 -14.04
CA THR A 174 3.85 2.15 -13.36
C THR A 174 4.91 1.82 -12.29
N LEU A 175 5.23 0.53 -12.06
CA LEU A 175 6.31 0.10 -11.15
C LEU A 175 7.46 -0.52 -11.94
N ASP A 176 8.68 -0.06 -11.67
CA ASP A 176 9.91 -0.68 -12.18
C ASP A 176 10.59 -1.50 -11.08
N PHE A 177 10.24 -2.79 -11.00
CA PHE A 177 10.85 -3.71 -10.04
C PHE A 177 12.36 -3.91 -10.26
N SER A 178 12.85 -3.73 -11.49
CA SER A 178 14.30 -3.81 -11.75
C SER A 178 15.02 -2.64 -11.12
N CYS A 179 14.49 -1.43 -11.29
CA CYS A 179 14.97 -0.23 -10.63
C CYS A 179 14.90 -0.39 -9.10
N LEU A 180 13.76 -0.84 -8.54
CA LEU A 180 13.61 -1.03 -7.09
C LEU A 180 14.63 -2.03 -6.55
N TYR A 181 14.81 -3.18 -7.21
CA TYR A 181 15.79 -4.18 -6.80
C TYR A 181 17.21 -3.62 -6.79
N LYS A 182 17.61 -2.94 -7.86
CA LYS A 182 18.95 -2.35 -7.98
C LYS A 182 19.18 -1.25 -6.95
N GLY A 183 18.20 -0.37 -6.74
CA GLY A 183 18.31 0.75 -5.82
C GLY A 183 18.36 0.32 -4.36
N LEU A 184 17.54 -0.66 -3.96
CA LEU A 184 17.51 -1.16 -2.58
C LEU A 184 18.70 -2.08 -2.23
N ARG A 185 19.43 -2.56 -3.25
CA ARG A 185 20.66 -3.35 -3.09
C ARG A 185 21.92 -2.51 -3.21
N ALA A 186 21.81 -1.24 -3.59
CA ALA A 186 22.97 -0.35 -3.67
C ALA A 186 23.50 -0.03 -2.27
N GLU A 187 24.81 0.15 -2.14
CA GLU A 187 25.45 0.55 -0.88
C GLU A 187 24.95 1.90 -0.38
N LYS A 188 24.63 2.80 -1.32
CA LYS A 188 24.06 4.11 -1.06
C LYS A 188 22.83 4.33 -1.94
N ILE A 189 21.71 4.70 -1.31
CA ILE A 189 20.48 5.05 -2.01
C ILE A 189 20.64 6.42 -2.66
N ASP A 190 20.47 6.46 -3.98
CA ASP A 190 20.51 7.67 -4.81
C ASP A 190 19.18 7.80 -5.59
N PRO A 191 18.28 8.71 -5.17
CA PRO A 191 16.99 8.93 -5.84
C PRO A 191 17.07 9.56 -7.24
N ILE A 192 18.23 10.10 -7.63
CA ILE A 192 18.46 10.60 -9.00
C ILE A 192 18.77 9.42 -9.91
N LYS A 193 19.66 8.52 -9.46
CA LYS A 193 20.02 7.29 -10.17
C LYS A 193 18.89 6.25 -10.18
N TYR A 194 18.13 6.17 -9.09
CA TYR A 194 17.02 5.23 -8.90
C TYR A 194 15.69 5.98 -8.68
N PRO A 195 15.09 6.56 -9.73
CA PRO A 195 13.88 7.39 -9.59
C PRO A 195 12.65 6.64 -9.06
N CYS A 196 12.66 5.31 -9.15
CA CYS A 196 11.66 4.43 -8.54
C CYS A 196 11.66 4.48 -6.99
N LEU A 197 12.71 5.01 -6.35
CA LEU A 197 12.80 5.18 -4.91
C LEU A 197 12.49 6.60 -4.43
N ARG A 198 12.06 7.48 -5.33
CA ARG A 198 11.64 8.84 -4.96
C ARG A 198 10.42 8.79 -4.05
N LYS A 199 10.46 9.66 -3.04
CA LYS A 199 9.45 9.78 -2.01
C LYS A 199 8.58 10.99 -2.29
N ALA A 200 7.33 10.95 -1.87
CA ALA A 200 6.43 12.07 -2.00
C ALA A 200 6.85 13.26 -1.13
N ASN A 201 7.63 13.04 -0.06
CA ASN A 201 8.17 14.10 0.78
C ASN A 201 9.58 14.58 0.36
N ASP A 202 10.14 14.04 -0.73
CA ASP A 202 11.41 14.54 -1.26
C ASP A 202 11.21 15.98 -1.78
N PRO A 203 12.18 16.89 -1.53
CA PRO A 203 12.08 18.27 -1.99
C PRO A 203 12.07 18.33 -3.53
N ILE A 204 11.35 19.30 -4.07
CA ILE A 204 11.37 19.59 -5.50
C ILE A 204 12.73 20.20 -5.83
N ILE A 205 13.51 19.51 -6.67
CA ILE A 205 14.80 20.02 -7.15
C ILE A 205 14.52 20.88 -8.38
N VAL A 206 14.65 22.20 -8.24
CA VAL A 206 14.62 23.15 -9.37
C VAL A 206 16.02 23.15 -9.99
N LYS A 207 16.11 22.86 -11.29
CA LYS A 207 17.35 22.99 -12.08
C LYS A 207 17.43 24.35 -12.71
#